data_AF-A0A7V2N377-F1
#
_entry.id   AF-A0A7V2N377-F1
#
_cell.length_a   1.000
_cell.length_b   1.000
_cell.length_c   1.000
_cell.angle_alpha   90.00
_cell.angle_beta   90.00
_cell.angle_gamma   90.00
#
_symmetry.space_group_name_H-M   'P 1'
#
loop_
_entity.id
_entity.type
_entity.pdbx_description
1 polymer ?
#
loop_
_entity_poly.entity_id
_entity_poly.type
_entity_poly.pdbx_seq_one_letter_code
_entity_poly.pdbx_strand_id
1 'polypeptide(L)'
;MRTWRLLAWTVAAQPVLWACALAAEPDAGAEEPGANSIFVGDVPEAMWTLAAFLLLWLILWRFAWKPLLAALHAREEHIQKQIDDAKKVREDAEAVLAEYRHKLTEAEQQGRDIVERHVKTAEQQADEIIQKARENIDAMRLRLEGEIERSRRQAQKELLEQSGQIIFDLGRQILGRSIDTTDNQRLIAEAIERLEREQSQRDMEQRLPDEESPDTPDTSA
;
A
#
# COMPACT_ATOMS: atom_id res chain seq x y z
N MET A 1 42.83 42.48 -13.40
CA MET A 1 43.69 43.29 -12.51
C MET A 1 44.86 42.47 -11.93
N ARG A 2 45.61 41.75 -12.78
CA ARG A 2 46.70 40.84 -12.36
C ARG A 2 48.09 41.29 -12.82
N THR A 3 48.19 42.39 -13.57
CA THR A 3 49.44 42.90 -14.16
C THR A 3 50.25 43.79 -13.21
N TRP A 4 49.65 44.29 -12.12
CA TRP A 4 50.33 45.19 -11.16
C TRP A 4 51.37 44.50 -10.27
N ARG A 5 51.29 43.18 -10.06
CA ARG A 5 52.29 42.45 -9.24
C ARG A 5 53.59 42.17 -10.01
N LEU A 6 53.53 42.11 -11.34
CA LEU A 6 54.72 41.90 -12.18
C LEU A 6 55.48 43.21 -12.42
N LEU A 7 54.76 44.35 -12.52
CA LEU A 7 55.36 45.69 -12.64
C LEU A 7 56.10 46.16 -11.36
N ALA A 8 55.65 45.73 -10.18
CA ALA A 8 56.34 46.06 -8.93
C ALA A 8 57.70 45.33 -8.80
N TRP A 9 57.82 44.12 -9.35
CA TRP A 9 59.07 43.38 -9.32
C TRP A 9 60.10 43.92 -10.33
N THR A 10 59.65 44.45 -11.47
CA THR A 10 60.54 45.06 -12.47
C THR A 10 61.14 46.38 -11.99
N VAL A 11 60.39 47.22 -11.25
CA VAL A 11 60.91 48.49 -10.72
C VAL A 11 61.94 48.24 -9.60
N ALA A 12 61.78 47.19 -8.80
CA ALA A 12 62.74 46.82 -7.77
C ALA A 12 64.03 46.18 -8.33
N ALA A 13 63.98 45.56 -9.52
CA ALA A 13 65.13 44.87 -10.13
C ALA A 13 65.93 45.74 -11.13
N GLN A 14 65.37 46.83 -11.65
CA GLN A 14 66.05 47.74 -12.58
C GLN A 14 67.37 48.38 -12.08
N PRO A 15 67.56 48.78 -10.81
CA PRO A 15 68.81 49.42 -10.40
C PRO A 15 70.01 48.45 -10.46
N VAL A 16 69.79 47.15 -10.32
CA VAL A 16 70.86 46.13 -10.36
C VAL A 16 71.37 45.92 -11.80
N LEU A 17 70.47 45.95 -12.79
CA LEU A 17 70.85 45.81 -14.20
C LEU A 17 71.46 47.09 -14.79
N TRP A 18 71.00 48.26 -14.36
CA TRP A 18 71.57 49.53 -14.82
C TRP A 18 72.97 49.78 -14.25
N ALA A 19 73.25 49.28 -13.04
CA ALA A 19 74.60 49.31 -12.47
C ALA A 19 75.63 48.46 -13.27
N CYS A 20 75.21 47.36 -13.90
CA CYS A 20 76.11 46.56 -14.75
C CYS A 20 76.37 47.19 -16.13
N ALA A 21 75.46 48.02 -16.65
CA ALA A 21 75.61 48.59 -18.00
C ALA A 21 76.54 49.81 -18.04
N LEU A 22 76.74 50.52 -16.92
CA LEU A 22 77.68 51.64 -16.82
C LEU A 22 79.16 51.17 -16.66
N ALA A 23 79.39 49.87 -16.51
CA ALA A 23 80.71 49.30 -16.25
C ALA A 23 81.44 48.81 -17.53
N ALA A 24 80.91 49.06 -18.72
CA ALA A 24 81.43 48.51 -19.97
C ALA A 24 81.59 49.56 -21.09
N GLU A 25 82.42 50.57 -20.85
CA GLU A 25 83.10 51.31 -21.92
C GLU A 25 84.62 51.23 -21.66
N PRO A 26 85.43 50.75 -22.63
CA PRO A 26 86.87 50.67 -22.49
C PRO A 26 87.47 51.96 -23.02
N ASP A 27 87.97 52.82 -22.13
CA ASP A 27 88.99 53.77 -22.56
C ASP A 27 90.13 53.89 -21.55
N ALA A 28 91.32 53.89 -22.11
CA ALA A 28 92.58 53.77 -21.43
C ALA A 28 92.97 55.10 -20.78
N GLY A 29 93.21 55.09 -19.47
CA GLY A 29 93.71 56.24 -18.73
C GLY A 29 94.19 55.79 -17.36
N ALA A 30 95.49 55.84 -17.16
CA ALA A 30 96.20 55.49 -15.94
C ALA A 30 95.58 56.12 -14.68
N GLU A 31 95.36 55.30 -13.66
CA GLU A 31 95.87 55.45 -12.28
C GLU A 31 95.38 54.25 -11.43
N GLU A 32 96.26 53.25 -11.27
CA GLU A 32 96.32 52.53 -9.99
C GLU A 32 97.03 53.48 -9.03
N PRO A 33 96.43 53.76 -7.87
CA PRO A 33 96.91 52.96 -6.76
C PRO A 33 95.80 52.60 -5.78
N GLY A 34 95.86 51.35 -5.33
CA GLY A 34 95.27 50.97 -4.08
C GLY A 34 94.24 49.89 -4.26
N ALA A 35 94.70 48.67 -4.04
CA ALA A 35 93.98 47.77 -3.16
C ALA A 35 93.60 48.53 -1.87
N ASN A 36 92.53 49.32 -1.94
CA ASN A 36 91.81 49.83 -0.80
C ASN A 36 91.07 48.62 -0.29
N SER A 37 91.82 47.77 0.41
CA SER A 37 91.24 46.81 1.32
C SER A 37 90.10 47.52 2.01
N ILE A 38 88.92 46.91 2.04
CA ILE A 38 87.69 47.43 2.64
C ILE A 38 87.90 47.71 4.17
N PHE A 39 89.10 47.42 4.67
CA PHE A 39 89.59 47.60 6.02
C PHE A 39 90.81 48.55 6.15
N VAL A 40 91.30 49.19 5.07
CA VAL A 40 92.36 50.22 5.08
C VAL A 40 91.98 51.37 4.14
N GLY A 41 91.08 52.21 4.62
CA GLY A 41 90.74 53.54 4.11
C GLY A 41 90.38 54.40 5.33
N ASP A 42 90.59 55.71 5.26
CA ASP A 42 90.49 56.63 6.39
C ASP A 42 89.29 56.35 7.34
N VAL A 43 89.53 56.46 8.66
CA VAL A 43 88.57 56.23 9.75
C VAL A 43 87.13 56.79 9.51
N PRO A 44 86.93 57.94 8.83
CA PRO A 44 85.60 58.46 8.51
C PRO A 44 84.75 57.58 7.57
N GLU A 45 85.35 56.88 6.60
CA GLU A 45 84.60 56.07 5.62
C GLU A 45 84.07 54.76 6.23
N ALA A 46 84.88 54.14 7.10
CA ALA A 46 84.47 52.96 7.87
C ALA A 46 83.31 53.29 8.85
N MET A 47 83.30 54.50 9.42
CA MET A 47 82.21 54.94 10.29
C MET A 47 80.89 55.14 9.52
N TRP A 48 80.96 55.69 8.30
CA TRP A 48 79.78 55.87 7.45
C TRP A 48 79.19 54.54 6.96
N THR A 49 80.04 53.61 6.51
CA THR A 49 79.60 52.27 6.10
C THR A 49 79.02 51.46 7.25
N LEU A 50 79.60 51.56 8.46
CA LEU A 50 79.04 50.96 9.66
C LEU A 50 77.68 51.55 10.03
N ALA A 51 77.52 52.88 9.94
CA ALA A 51 76.24 53.54 10.18
C ALA A 51 75.17 53.10 9.17
N ALA A 52 75.51 52.99 7.89
CA ALA A 52 74.61 52.47 6.85
C ALA A 52 74.24 50.99 7.09
N PHE A 53 75.20 50.16 7.51
CA PHE A 53 74.96 48.76 7.87
C PHE A 53 74.04 48.63 9.08
N LEU A 54 74.26 49.42 10.15
CA LEU A 54 73.39 49.44 11.32
C LEU A 54 71.99 49.93 10.99
N LEU A 55 71.86 50.97 10.16
CA LEU A 55 70.56 51.47 9.71
C LEU A 55 69.80 50.40 8.92
N LEU A 56 70.48 49.73 7.97
CA LEU A 56 69.90 48.62 7.20
C LEU A 56 69.50 47.47 8.11
N TRP A 57 70.35 47.08 9.06
CA TRP A 57 70.07 46.01 10.01
C TRP A 57 68.85 46.35 10.88
N LEU A 58 68.74 47.58 11.37
CA LEU A 58 67.61 48.01 12.19
C LEU A 58 66.28 47.91 11.42
N ILE A 59 66.29 48.33 10.15
CA ILE A 59 65.14 48.22 9.24
C ILE A 59 64.80 46.74 9.01
N LEU A 60 65.79 45.91 8.68
CA LEU A 60 65.57 44.51 8.37
C LEU A 60 65.09 43.73 9.59
N TRP A 61 65.65 43.99 10.77
CA TRP A 61 65.23 43.34 12.01
C TRP A 61 63.77 43.69 12.32
N ARG A 62 63.39 44.96 12.21
CA ARG A 62 61.99 45.36 12.44
C ARG A 62 61.03 44.76 11.41
N PHE A 63 61.45 44.64 10.15
CA PHE A 63 60.57 44.25 9.06
C PHE A 63 60.50 42.74 8.82
N ALA A 64 61.58 41.98 9.07
CA ALA A 64 61.66 40.53 8.81
C ALA A 64 61.11 39.68 9.97
N TRP A 65 61.19 40.15 11.22
CA TRP A 65 60.75 39.36 12.37
C TRP A 65 59.24 39.10 12.38
N LYS A 66 58.44 40.13 12.04
CA LYS A 66 56.98 40.05 11.98
C LYS A 66 56.46 39.01 10.97
N PRO A 67 56.84 39.02 9.69
CA PRO A 67 56.36 38.04 8.71
C PRO A 67 56.86 36.62 8.99
N LEU A 68 58.06 36.46 9.57
CA LEU A 68 58.58 35.14 9.92
C LEU A 68 57.77 34.46 11.03
N LEU A 69 57.50 35.18 12.12
CA LEU A 69 56.65 34.70 13.21
C LEU A 69 55.21 34.45 12.75
N ALA A 70 54.66 35.37 11.93
CA ALA A 70 53.32 35.20 11.37
C ALA A 70 53.21 33.95 10.48
N ALA A 71 54.23 33.67 9.66
CA ALA A 71 54.25 32.46 8.83
C ALA A 71 54.35 31.17 9.68
N LEU A 72 55.09 31.20 10.78
CA LEU A 72 55.21 30.05 11.68
C LEU A 72 53.90 29.77 12.42
N HIS A 73 53.28 30.80 13.00
CA HIS A 73 51.96 30.69 13.63
C HIS A 73 50.88 30.28 12.64
N ALA A 74 50.88 30.80 11.41
CA ALA A 74 49.94 30.38 10.39
C ALA A 74 50.07 28.89 10.04
N ARG A 75 51.31 28.35 10.02
CA ARG A 75 51.54 26.91 9.82
C ARG A 75 51.05 26.09 11.00
N GLU A 76 51.37 26.51 12.22
CA GLU A 76 50.92 25.85 13.45
C GLU A 76 49.39 25.80 13.52
N GLU A 77 48.72 26.95 13.33
CA GLU A 77 47.26 27.06 13.31
C GLU A 77 46.65 26.21 12.19
N HIS A 78 47.28 26.17 11.01
CA HIS A 78 46.78 25.35 9.90
C HIS A 78 46.87 23.86 10.20
N ILE A 79 47.99 23.39 10.78
CA ILE A 79 48.15 21.99 11.19
C ILE A 79 47.15 21.64 12.29
N GLN A 80 46.98 22.52 13.28
CA GLN A 80 46.03 22.29 14.36
C GLN A 80 44.59 22.21 13.83
N LYS A 81 44.20 23.13 12.95
CA LYS A 81 42.90 23.07 12.25
C LYS A 81 42.72 21.78 11.46
N GLN A 82 43.72 21.35 10.70
CA GLN A 82 43.64 20.09 9.95
C GLN A 82 43.46 18.87 10.87
N ILE A 83 44.13 18.85 12.02
CA ILE A 83 43.97 17.77 13.02
C ILE A 83 42.57 17.81 13.64
N ASP A 84 42.08 18.98 14.00
CA ASP A 84 40.76 19.14 14.61
C ASP A 84 39.64 18.81 13.62
N ASP A 85 39.78 19.23 12.37
CA ASP A 85 38.85 18.88 11.29
C ASP A 85 38.89 17.38 11.01
N ALA A 86 40.07 16.76 10.97
CA ALA A 86 40.18 15.31 10.80
C ALA A 86 39.53 14.52 11.95
N LYS A 87 39.64 15.02 13.20
CA LYS A 87 38.95 14.44 14.35
C LYS A 87 37.43 14.57 14.23
N LYS A 88 36.92 15.76 13.89
CA LYS A 88 35.49 15.99 13.67
C LYS A 88 34.93 15.09 12.58
N VAL A 89 35.60 15.00 11.43
CA VAL A 89 35.20 14.12 10.33
C VAL A 89 35.15 12.65 10.77
N ARG A 90 36.08 12.22 11.64
CA ARG A 90 36.04 10.87 12.21
C ARG A 90 34.87 10.67 13.17
N GLU A 91 34.64 11.61 14.09
CA GLU A 91 33.50 11.56 15.02
C GLU A 91 32.16 11.56 14.27
N ASP A 92 32.00 12.42 13.27
CA ASP A 92 30.82 12.48 12.41
C ASP A 92 30.64 11.17 11.62
N ALA A 93 31.72 10.61 11.06
CA ALA A 93 31.65 9.34 10.36
C ALA A 93 31.25 8.19 11.29
N GLU A 94 31.77 8.15 12.52
CA GLU A 94 31.39 7.16 13.53
C GLU A 94 29.93 7.31 13.96
N ALA A 95 29.46 8.55 14.15
CA ALA A 95 28.07 8.86 14.48
C ALA A 95 27.12 8.43 13.35
N VAL A 96 27.44 8.76 12.10
CA VAL A 96 26.65 8.35 10.93
C VAL A 96 26.63 6.84 10.79
N LEU A 97 27.76 6.16 11.03
CA LEU A 97 27.84 4.70 10.98
C LEU A 97 26.97 4.05 12.08
N ALA A 98 26.99 4.60 13.29
CA ALA A 98 26.13 4.16 14.37
C ALA A 98 24.64 4.35 14.04
N GLU A 99 24.26 5.51 13.49
CA GLU A 99 22.90 5.78 13.04
C GLU A 99 22.46 4.82 11.92
N TYR A 100 23.34 4.56 10.95
CA TYR A 100 23.09 3.59 9.88
C TYR A 100 22.88 2.17 10.41
N ARG A 101 23.71 1.73 11.36
CA ARG A 101 23.54 0.41 12.01
C ARG A 101 22.24 0.32 12.78
N HIS A 102 21.87 1.40 13.48
CA HIS A 102 20.60 1.47 14.19
C HIS A 102 19.43 1.36 13.20
N LYS A 103 19.43 2.17 12.14
CA LYS A 103 18.41 2.14 11.08
C LYS A 103 18.32 0.79 10.40
N LEU A 104 19.44 0.11 10.15
CA LEU A 104 19.45 -1.24 9.56
C LEU A 104 18.78 -2.24 10.50
N THR A 105 19.15 -2.22 11.79
CA THR A 105 18.57 -3.10 12.81
C THR A 105 17.06 -2.84 12.96
N GLU A 106 16.66 -1.58 12.97
CA GLU A 106 15.26 -1.18 13.04
C GLU A 106 14.48 -1.62 11.79
N ALA A 107 15.03 -1.43 10.59
CA ALA A 107 14.43 -1.88 9.34
C ALA A 107 14.28 -3.42 9.29
N GLU A 108 15.26 -4.17 9.79
CA GLU A 108 15.16 -5.62 9.92
C GLU A 108 14.07 -6.05 10.91
N GLN A 109 13.95 -5.37 12.05
CA GLN A 109 12.90 -5.64 13.04
C GLN A 109 11.52 -5.33 12.45
N GLN A 110 11.35 -4.14 11.85
CA GLN A 110 10.11 -3.77 11.18
C GLN A 110 9.75 -4.74 10.05
N GLY A 111 10.74 -5.17 9.27
CA GLY A 111 10.54 -6.17 8.22
C GLY A 111 10.04 -7.51 8.77
N ARG A 112 10.65 -8.01 9.85
CA ARG A 112 10.19 -9.24 10.53
C ARG A 112 8.77 -9.09 11.08
N ASP A 113 8.48 -7.97 11.75
CA ASP A 113 7.14 -7.64 12.27
C ASP A 113 6.08 -7.61 11.17
N ILE A 114 6.40 -6.99 10.03
CA ILE A 114 5.49 -6.90 8.87
C ILE A 114 5.18 -8.31 8.35
N VAL A 115 6.20 -9.14 8.15
CA VAL A 115 6.01 -10.52 7.69
C VAL A 115 5.17 -11.32 8.68
N GLU A 116 5.47 -11.25 9.98
CA GLU A 116 4.72 -11.97 11.01
C GLU A 116 3.24 -11.52 11.07
N ARG A 117 2.99 -10.21 11.00
CA ARG A 117 1.62 -9.66 10.94
C ARG A 117 0.88 -10.16 9.70
N HIS A 118 1.52 -10.16 8.53
CA HIS A 118 0.90 -10.64 7.30
C HIS A 118 0.60 -12.14 7.35
N VAL A 119 1.51 -12.96 7.89
CA VAL A 119 1.26 -14.40 8.08
C VAL A 119 0.06 -14.61 8.99
N LYS A 120 0.03 -13.93 10.15
CA LYS A 120 -1.09 -14.03 11.09
C LYS A 120 -2.42 -13.57 10.48
N THR A 121 -2.42 -12.46 9.74
CA THR A 121 -3.63 -11.99 9.05
C THR A 121 -4.06 -12.95 7.95
N ALA A 122 -3.12 -13.54 7.19
CA ALA A 122 -3.43 -14.53 6.17
C ALA A 122 -4.04 -15.80 6.75
N GLU A 123 -3.52 -16.29 7.88
CA GLU A 123 -4.09 -17.43 8.62
C GLU A 123 -5.51 -17.12 9.10
N GLN A 124 -5.73 -15.95 9.72
CA GLN A 124 -7.06 -15.52 10.16
C GLN A 124 -8.06 -15.40 8.99
N GLN A 125 -7.61 -14.86 7.86
CA GLN A 125 -8.45 -14.76 6.65
C GLN A 125 -8.75 -16.13 6.06
N ALA A 126 -7.78 -17.05 6.04
CA ALA A 126 -7.99 -18.41 5.59
C ALA A 126 -9.02 -19.13 6.46
N ASP A 127 -8.92 -19.01 7.79
CA ASP A 127 -9.89 -19.57 8.73
C ASP A 127 -11.28 -18.97 8.55
N GLU A 128 -11.37 -17.64 8.37
CA GLU A 128 -12.63 -16.95 8.12
C GLU A 128 -13.28 -17.41 6.80
N ILE A 129 -12.49 -17.58 5.73
CA ILE A 129 -12.96 -18.10 4.45
C ILE A 129 -13.49 -19.53 4.61
N ILE A 130 -12.77 -20.39 5.35
CA ILE A 130 -13.20 -21.77 5.59
C ILE A 130 -14.50 -21.80 6.41
N GLN A 131 -14.62 -20.96 7.44
CA GLN A 131 -15.84 -20.85 8.24
C GLN A 131 -17.02 -20.38 7.40
N LYS A 132 -16.87 -19.28 6.64
CA LYS A 132 -17.91 -18.79 5.72
C LYS A 132 -18.28 -19.82 4.66
N ALA A 133 -17.31 -20.56 4.14
CA ALA A 133 -17.57 -21.63 3.18
C ALA A 133 -18.42 -22.75 3.79
N ARG A 134 -18.13 -23.15 5.03
CA ARG A 134 -18.95 -24.15 5.76
C ARG A 134 -20.37 -23.63 6.01
N GLU A 135 -20.51 -22.40 6.50
CA GLU A 135 -21.83 -21.78 6.70
C GLU A 135 -22.64 -21.70 5.41
N ASN A 136 -22.00 -21.33 4.29
CA ASN A 136 -22.64 -21.29 2.98
C ASN A 136 -23.07 -22.68 2.50
N ILE A 137 -22.24 -23.71 2.73
CA ILE A 137 -22.58 -25.10 2.39
C ILE A 137 -23.78 -25.57 3.20
N ASP A 138 -23.80 -25.30 4.50
CA ASP A 138 -24.90 -25.72 5.38
C ASP A 138 -26.19 -24.96 5.04
N ALA A 139 -26.11 -23.66 4.77
CA ALA A 139 -27.25 -22.88 4.29
C ALA A 139 -27.76 -23.36 2.92
N MET A 140 -26.86 -23.76 2.02
CA MET A 140 -27.21 -24.32 0.72
C MET A 140 -27.90 -25.68 0.87
N ARG A 141 -27.38 -26.56 1.75
CA ARG A 141 -28.01 -27.86 2.06
C ARG A 141 -29.44 -27.69 2.57
N LEU A 142 -29.65 -26.80 3.54
CA LEU A 142 -30.97 -26.54 4.08
C LEU A 142 -31.95 -26.02 3.00
N ARG A 143 -31.48 -25.13 2.12
CA ARG A 143 -32.27 -24.65 0.97
C ARG A 143 -32.63 -25.77 0.01
N LEU A 144 -31.66 -26.62 -0.35
CA LEU A 144 -31.86 -27.75 -1.24
C LEU A 144 -32.82 -28.78 -0.65
N GLU A 145 -32.72 -29.09 0.64
CA GLU A 145 -33.68 -29.96 1.33
C GLU A 145 -35.10 -29.42 1.23
N GLY A 146 -35.30 -28.13 1.51
CA GLY A 146 -36.60 -27.48 1.35
C GLY A 146 -37.10 -27.47 -0.10
N GLU A 147 -36.21 -27.33 -1.08
CA GLU A 147 -36.54 -27.39 -2.51
C GLU A 147 -36.91 -28.80 -2.96
N ILE A 148 -36.19 -29.82 -2.49
CA ILE A 148 -36.51 -31.24 -2.72
C ILE A 148 -37.90 -31.57 -2.15
N GLU A 149 -38.23 -31.13 -0.94
CA GLU A 149 -39.56 -31.34 -0.36
C GLU A 149 -40.67 -30.65 -1.16
N ARG A 150 -40.43 -29.42 -1.63
CA ARG A 150 -41.39 -28.70 -2.49
C ARG A 150 -41.56 -29.42 -3.83
N SER A 151 -40.48 -29.81 -4.48
CA SER A 151 -40.49 -30.56 -5.74
C SER A 151 -41.21 -31.90 -5.58
N ARG A 152 -40.95 -32.64 -4.51
CA ARG A 152 -41.63 -33.90 -4.19
C ARG A 152 -43.14 -33.71 -4.01
N ARG A 153 -43.56 -32.65 -3.31
CA ARG A 153 -44.99 -32.32 -3.15
C ARG A 153 -45.62 -31.92 -4.47
N GLN A 154 -44.92 -31.19 -5.32
CA GLN A 154 -45.40 -30.81 -6.64
C GLN A 154 -45.57 -32.05 -7.53
N ALA A 155 -44.57 -32.92 -7.60
CA ALA A 155 -44.64 -34.16 -8.37
C ALA A 155 -45.78 -35.08 -7.89
N GLN A 156 -46.03 -35.17 -6.57
CA GLN A 156 -47.17 -35.93 -6.04
C GLN A 156 -48.52 -35.35 -6.49
N LYS A 157 -48.67 -34.02 -6.46
CA LYS A 157 -49.89 -33.35 -6.95
C LYS A 157 -50.11 -33.61 -8.43
N GLU A 158 -49.04 -33.51 -9.23
CA GLU A 158 -49.07 -33.73 -10.67
C GLU A 158 -49.44 -35.18 -11.01
N LEU A 159 -48.93 -36.17 -10.26
CA LEU A 159 -49.33 -37.57 -10.39
C LEU A 159 -50.79 -37.81 -10.02
N LEU A 160 -51.30 -37.16 -8.96
CA LEU A 160 -52.70 -37.23 -8.55
C LEU A 160 -53.62 -36.63 -9.62
N GLU A 161 -53.24 -35.51 -10.20
CA GLU A 161 -53.98 -34.85 -11.28
C GLU A 161 -54.01 -35.71 -12.55
N GLN A 162 -52.86 -36.25 -12.97
CA GLN A 162 -52.79 -37.20 -14.10
C GLN A 162 -53.62 -38.46 -13.85
N SER A 163 -53.56 -39.03 -12.64
CA SER A 163 -54.37 -40.20 -12.28
C SER A 163 -55.87 -39.88 -12.30
N GLY A 164 -56.25 -38.70 -11.79
CA GLY A 164 -57.63 -38.21 -11.82
C GLY A 164 -58.15 -38.04 -13.25
N GLN A 165 -57.32 -37.51 -14.15
CA GLN A 165 -57.64 -37.39 -15.58
C GLN A 165 -57.89 -38.77 -16.21
N ILE A 166 -57.00 -39.74 -15.95
CA ILE A 166 -57.14 -41.12 -16.45
C ILE A 166 -58.42 -41.79 -15.92
N ILE A 167 -58.72 -41.62 -14.63
CA ILE A 167 -59.95 -42.15 -14.01
C ILE A 167 -61.19 -41.50 -14.63
N PHE A 168 -61.17 -40.19 -14.86
CA PHE A 168 -62.27 -39.48 -15.48
C PHE A 168 -62.49 -39.91 -16.94
N ASP A 169 -61.42 -40.10 -17.70
CA ASP A 169 -61.47 -40.60 -19.09
C ASP A 169 -61.97 -42.04 -19.15
N LEU A 170 -61.50 -42.91 -18.25
CA LEU A 170 -61.99 -44.28 -18.12
C LEU A 170 -63.48 -44.32 -17.72
N GLY A 171 -63.89 -43.45 -16.78
CA GLY A 171 -65.28 -43.30 -16.38
C GLY A 171 -66.17 -42.85 -17.55
N ARG A 172 -65.70 -41.89 -18.36
CA ARG A 172 -66.39 -41.48 -19.60
C ARG A 172 -66.51 -42.64 -20.61
N GLN A 173 -65.48 -43.45 -20.76
CA GLN A 173 -65.48 -44.59 -21.68
C GLN A 173 -66.39 -45.74 -21.21
N ILE A 174 -66.38 -46.07 -19.91
CA ILE A 174 -67.26 -47.09 -19.32
C ILE A 174 -68.71 -46.63 -19.35
N LEU A 175 -69.00 -45.39 -18.92
CA LEU A 175 -70.36 -44.84 -18.94
C LEU A 175 -70.88 -44.72 -20.38
N GLY A 176 -70.04 -44.27 -21.32
CA GLY A 176 -70.38 -44.22 -22.74
C GLY A 176 -70.63 -45.60 -23.36
N ARG A 177 -70.09 -46.68 -22.78
CA ARG A 177 -70.31 -48.07 -23.22
C ARG A 177 -71.45 -48.77 -22.47
N SER A 178 -71.72 -48.40 -21.21
CA SER A 178 -72.84 -48.95 -20.42
C SER A 178 -74.16 -48.26 -20.71
N ILE A 179 -74.15 -47.07 -21.33
CA ILE A 179 -75.35 -46.46 -21.89
C ILE A 179 -75.60 -47.11 -23.25
N ASP A 180 -76.22 -48.28 -23.23
CA ASP A 180 -76.88 -48.83 -24.39
C ASP A 180 -78.33 -48.30 -24.46
N THR A 181 -78.90 -48.20 -25.66
CA THR A 181 -80.28 -47.73 -25.87
C THR A 181 -81.28 -48.55 -25.04
N THR A 182 -80.95 -49.82 -24.81
CA THR A 182 -81.70 -50.77 -23.98
C THR A 182 -81.68 -50.42 -22.49
N ASP A 183 -80.56 -49.94 -21.94
CA ASP A 183 -80.46 -49.55 -20.52
C ASP A 183 -81.14 -48.21 -20.26
N ASN A 184 -81.09 -47.26 -21.21
CA ASN A 184 -81.88 -46.03 -21.12
C ASN A 184 -83.39 -46.33 -21.11
N GLN A 185 -83.85 -47.25 -21.97
CA GLN A 185 -85.26 -47.67 -21.98
C GLN A 185 -85.65 -48.37 -20.67
N ARG A 186 -84.78 -49.22 -20.12
CA ARG A 186 -85.00 -49.89 -18.83
C ARG A 186 -85.09 -48.89 -17.68
N LEU A 187 -84.16 -47.94 -17.60
CA LEU A 187 -84.16 -46.89 -16.57
C LEU A 187 -85.37 -45.95 -16.69
N ILE A 188 -85.80 -45.63 -17.92
CA ILE A 188 -87.02 -44.85 -18.16
C ILE A 188 -88.27 -45.65 -17.75
N ALA A 189 -88.34 -46.94 -18.10
CA ALA A 189 -89.44 -47.80 -17.70
C ALA A 189 -89.52 -47.94 -16.16
N GLU A 190 -88.39 -48.12 -15.49
CA GLU A 190 -88.31 -48.23 -14.03
C GLU A 190 -88.68 -46.91 -13.33
N ALA A 191 -88.32 -45.75 -13.93
CA ALA A 191 -88.73 -44.44 -13.45
C ALA A 191 -90.24 -44.18 -13.64
N ILE A 192 -90.81 -44.57 -14.78
CA ILE A 192 -92.25 -44.48 -15.05
C ILE A 192 -93.02 -45.39 -14.10
N GLU A 193 -92.59 -46.63 -13.91
CA GLU A 193 -93.23 -47.59 -13.00
C GLU A 193 -93.20 -47.10 -11.54
N ARG A 194 -92.13 -46.42 -11.12
CA ARG A 194 -92.04 -45.84 -9.78
C ARG A 194 -93.00 -44.67 -9.60
N LEU A 195 -93.14 -43.82 -10.61
CA LEU A 195 -94.12 -42.73 -10.63
C LEU A 195 -95.56 -43.27 -10.65
N GLU A 196 -95.84 -44.32 -11.42
CA GLU A 196 -97.13 -45.00 -11.45
C GLU A 196 -97.46 -45.67 -10.10
N ARG A 197 -96.48 -46.28 -9.43
CA ARG A 197 -96.65 -46.81 -8.06
C ARG A 197 -96.92 -45.71 -7.03
N GLU A 198 -96.27 -44.56 -7.14
CA GLU A 198 -96.54 -43.40 -6.26
C GLU A 198 -97.89 -42.71 -6.58
N GLN A 199 -98.33 -42.71 -7.84
CA GLN A 199 -99.64 -42.20 -8.22
C GLN A 199 -100.76 -43.16 -7.84
N SER A 200 -100.58 -44.46 -8.01
CA SER A 200 -101.54 -45.48 -7.55
C SER A 200 -101.59 -45.59 -6.03
N GLN A 201 -100.51 -45.32 -5.28
CA GLN A 201 -100.58 -45.14 -3.83
C GLN A 201 -101.41 -43.91 -3.44
N ARG A 202 -101.21 -42.77 -4.13
CA ARG A 202 -102.02 -41.56 -3.91
C ARG A 202 -103.49 -41.74 -4.30
N ASP A 203 -103.75 -42.43 -5.41
CA ASP A 203 -105.11 -42.73 -5.88
C ASP A 203 -105.80 -43.79 -5.00
N MET A 204 -105.07 -44.75 -4.43
CA MET A 204 -105.60 -45.73 -3.47
C MET A 204 -105.99 -45.07 -2.15
N GLU A 205 -105.18 -44.12 -1.65
CA GLU A 205 -105.50 -43.32 -0.46
C GLU A 205 -106.72 -42.41 -0.68
N GLN A 206 -106.99 -42.01 -1.92
CA GLN A 206 -108.13 -41.16 -2.29
C GLN A 206 -109.42 -41.95 -2.63
N ARG A 207 -109.38 -43.29 -2.66
CA ARG A 207 -110.50 -44.16 -3.09
C ARG A 207 -111.06 -45.07 -2.00
N LEU A 208 -110.69 -44.90 -0.73
CA LEU A 208 -111.49 -45.45 0.37
C LEU A 208 -112.73 -44.56 0.58
N PRO A 209 -113.94 -45.00 0.21
CA PRO A 209 -115.16 -44.44 0.78
C PRO A 209 -115.20 -44.77 2.28
N ASP A 210 -115.64 -43.79 3.06
CA ASP A 210 -116.07 -43.95 4.44
C ASP A 210 -117.23 -44.96 4.50
N GLU A 211 -116.91 -46.24 4.59
CA GLU A 211 -117.88 -47.30 4.90
C GLU A 211 -117.57 -47.84 6.31
N GLU A 212 -118.04 -47.05 7.28
CA GLU A 212 -118.76 -47.49 8.47
C GLU A 212 -118.24 -48.75 9.20
N SER A 213 -117.48 -48.53 10.29
CA SER A 213 -117.54 -49.42 11.45
C SER A 213 -118.26 -48.68 12.58
N PRO A 214 -119.46 -49.14 12.98
CA PRO A 214 -120.20 -48.60 14.10
C PRO A 214 -119.66 -49.15 15.43
N ASP A 215 -119.92 -48.33 16.44
CA ASP A 215 -120.11 -48.66 17.84
C ASP A 215 -118.92 -49.02 18.74
N THR A 216 -118.81 -48.18 19.77
CA THR A 216 -118.01 -48.28 20.99
C THR A 216 -118.36 -49.56 21.78
N PRO A 217 -117.51 -50.07 22.69
CA PRO A 217 -117.41 -49.44 24.01
C PRO A 217 -116.04 -49.57 24.72
N ASP A 218 -115.87 -48.67 25.70
CA ASP A 218 -115.20 -48.84 26.98
C ASP A 218 -113.80 -49.49 27.05
N THR A 219 -112.85 -48.76 27.64
CA THR A 219 -112.54 -48.97 29.07
C THR A 219 -111.43 -48.02 29.50
N SER A 220 -111.83 -47.13 30.40
CA SER A 220 -111.06 -46.54 31.50
C SER A 220 -109.81 -47.28 31.95
N ALA A 221 -108.68 -46.57 32.07
CA ALA A 221 -107.84 -46.48 33.27
C ALA A 221 -106.74 -45.42 33.08
#